data_AF-A0A1Y2VQH6-F1
#
_entry.id   AF-A0A1Y2VQH6-F1
#
_cell.length_a   1.000
_cell.length_b   1.000
_cell.length_c   1.000
_cell.angle_alpha   90.00
_cell.angle_beta   90.00
_cell.angle_gamma   90.00
#
_symmetry.space_group_name_H-M   'P 1'
#
loop_
_entity.id
_entity.type
_entity.pdbx_description
1 polymer ?
#
loop_
_entity_poly.entity_id
_entity_poly.type
_entity_poly.pdbx_seq_one_letter_code
_entity_poly.pdbx_strand_id
1 'polypeptide(L)'
;MAAPVQDDYSTCPPDFDRIHPLSIIDQSVRREYNYCMLIFDFPDTSDHIVAQAVNNIKHGLEAVFESYPFLTGRLGPSDDPDTPGLAQLRYSSMPSVRKVSSSNIFQHKVHEDGWGYNYEDMCKHGYPVSH
;
A
#
# COMPACT_ATOMS: atom_id res chain seq x y z
N MET A 1 -21.92 -11.47 -14.93
CA MET A 1 -22.17 -10.80 -13.63
C MET A 1 -21.19 -11.39 -12.64
N ALA A 2 -20.11 -10.66 -12.32
CA ALA A 2 -19.14 -11.12 -11.33
C ALA A 2 -19.73 -10.94 -9.93
N ALA A 3 -19.64 -11.98 -9.11
CA ALA A 3 -20.08 -11.95 -7.72
C ALA A 3 -19.24 -10.93 -6.92
N PRO A 4 -19.81 -10.25 -5.91
CA PRO A 4 -19.02 -9.43 -5.00
C PRO A 4 -18.06 -10.35 -4.25
N VAL A 5 -16.76 -10.02 -4.33
CA VAL A 5 -15.74 -10.60 -3.45
C VAL A 5 -16.10 -10.15 -2.04
N GLN A 6 -16.68 -11.06 -1.25
CA GLN A 6 -16.76 -10.88 0.19
C GLN A 6 -15.33 -10.95 0.70
N ASP A 7 -14.79 -9.80 1.11
CA ASP A 7 -13.60 -9.77 1.93
C ASP A 7 -13.94 -10.48 3.25
N ASP A 8 -13.51 -11.73 3.35
CA ASP A 8 -13.61 -12.51 4.58
C ASP A 8 -12.58 -11.99 5.59
N TYR A 9 -12.91 -10.88 6.26
CA TYR A 9 -12.16 -10.39 7.43
C TYR A 9 -12.41 -11.27 8.69
N SER A 10 -13.02 -12.46 8.55
CA SER A 10 -13.38 -13.36 9.68
C SER A 10 -12.25 -14.27 10.16
N THR A 11 -11.04 -14.19 9.58
CA THR A 11 -9.87 -14.79 10.24
C THR A 11 -9.48 -13.93 11.43
N CYS A 12 -9.49 -14.50 12.66
CA CYS A 12 -9.07 -13.86 13.91
C CYS A 12 -7.97 -12.82 13.67
N PRO A 13 -8.09 -11.59 14.23
CA PRO A 13 -7.02 -10.63 14.09
C PRO A 13 -5.73 -11.27 14.61
N PRO A 14 -4.57 -11.07 13.94
CA PRO A 14 -3.31 -11.49 14.54
C PRO A 14 -3.26 -10.91 15.94
N ASP A 15 -2.89 -11.71 16.94
CA ASP A 15 -2.74 -11.24 18.32
C ASP A 15 -1.80 -10.03 18.29
N PHE A 16 -2.38 -8.82 18.34
CA PHE A 16 -1.62 -7.59 18.38
C PHE A 16 -1.01 -7.53 19.78
N ASP A 17 0.30 -7.72 19.86
CA ASP A 17 1.05 -7.71 21.11
C ASP A 17 1.68 -6.33 21.39
N ARG A 18 1.49 -5.35 20.49
CA ARG A 18 2.03 -3.99 20.63
C ARG A 18 0.97 -2.93 20.39
N ILE A 19 1.10 -1.86 21.16
CA ILE A 19 0.34 -0.61 21.04
C ILE A 19 1.32 0.51 20.75
N HIS A 20 1.09 1.26 19.67
CA HIS A 20 1.83 2.47 19.37
C HIS A 20 1.08 3.68 19.97
N PRO A 21 1.68 4.43 20.90
CA PRO A 21 1.05 5.62 21.46
C PRO A 21 0.93 6.70 20.39
N LEU A 22 -0.25 7.29 20.26
CA LEU A 22 -0.52 8.37 19.31
C LEU A 22 -0.49 9.70 20.06
N SER A 23 0.24 10.66 19.52
CA SER A 23 0.35 12.01 20.08
C SER A 23 -0.95 12.80 19.87
N ILE A 24 -1.06 13.96 20.54
CA ILE A 24 -2.18 14.89 20.34
C ILE A 24 -2.31 15.30 18.87
N ILE A 25 -1.17 15.46 18.18
CA ILE A 25 -1.16 15.79 16.76
C ILE A 25 -1.81 14.66 15.97
N ASP A 26 -1.39 13.41 16.18
CA ASP A 26 -1.92 12.24 15.48
C ASP A 26 -3.43 12.05 15.70
N GLN A 27 -3.93 12.35 16.90
CA GLN A 27 -5.36 12.27 17.22
C GLN A 27 -6.20 13.30 16.44
N SER A 28 -5.60 14.45 16.10
CA SER A 28 -6.25 15.57 15.42
C SER A 28 -6.26 15.46 13.90
N VAL A 29 -5.43 14.59 13.32
CA VAL A 29 -5.38 14.39 11.87
C VAL A 29 -6.67 13.73 11.36
N ARG A 30 -7.11 14.15 10.17
CA ARG A 30 -8.23 13.48 9.49
C ARG A 30 -7.84 12.06 9.12
N ARG A 31 -8.69 11.10 9.47
CA ARG A 31 -8.48 9.66 9.24
C ARG A 31 -8.90 9.29 7.82
N GLU A 32 -8.15 9.82 6.86
CA GLU A 32 -8.36 9.61 5.43
C GLU A 32 -7.08 9.01 4.82
N TYR A 33 -7.23 8.24 3.74
CA TYR A 33 -6.08 7.73 3.01
C TYR A 33 -5.40 8.87 2.27
N ASN A 34 -4.09 9.04 2.50
CA ASN A 34 -3.26 9.92 1.71
C ASN A 34 -2.81 9.18 0.45
N TYR A 35 -3.33 9.59 -0.70
CA TYR A 35 -2.95 9.02 -1.99
C TYR A 35 -1.71 9.76 -2.52
N CYS A 36 -0.64 9.01 -2.76
CA CYS A 36 0.60 9.52 -3.35
C CYS A 36 0.88 8.78 -4.66
N MET A 37 1.23 9.53 -5.71
CA MET A 37 1.63 8.98 -7.00
C MET A 37 3.08 9.39 -7.28
N LEU A 38 3.91 8.40 -7.57
CA LEU A 38 5.30 8.59 -7.96
C LEU A 38 5.46 8.08 -9.40
N ILE A 39 5.99 8.93 -10.27
CA ILE A 39 6.23 8.61 -11.68
C ILE A 39 7.73 8.57 -11.89
N PHE A 40 8.19 7.48 -12.49
CA PHE A 40 9.60 7.25 -12.81
C PHE A 40 9.71 6.91 -14.27
N ASP A 41 10.64 7.56 -14.96
CA ASP A 41 10.96 7.22 -16.35
C ASP A 41 11.83 5.97 -16.36
N PHE A 42 11.33 4.91 -17.00
CA PHE A 42 12.08 3.66 -17.19
C PHE A 42 12.49 3.51 -18.66
N PRO A 43 13.80 3.35 -18.95
CA PRO A 43 14.29 3.25 -20.33
C PRO A 43 14.02 1.89 -20.98
N ASP A 44 13.71 0.85 -20.20
CA ASP A 44 13.40 -0.50 -20.66
C ASP A 44 12.19 -1.04 -19.89
N THR A 45 11.13 -1.39 -20.63
CA THR A 45 9.87 -1.93 -20.10
C THR A 45 9.64 -3.37 -20.54
N SER A 46 10.69 -4.09 -20.92
CA SER A 46 10.59 -5.51 -21.24
C SER A 46 10.03 -6.31 -20.07
N ASP A 47 9.25 -7.36 -20.36
CA ASP A 47 8.57 -8.18 -19.35
C ASP A 47 9.51 -8.68 -18.24
N HIS A 48 10.76 -8.99 -18.59
CA HIS A 48 11.76 -9.42 -17.63
C HIS A 48 12.11 -8.32 -16.63
N ILE A 49 12.31 -7.09 -17.09
CA ILE A 49 12.62 -5.93 -16.23
C ILE A 49 11.42 -5.59 -15.36
N VAL A 50 10.21 -5.61 -15.91
CA VAL A 50 8.98 -5.38 -15.15
C VAL A 50 8.82 -6.42 -14.04
N ALA A 51 9.01 -7.70 -14.35
CA ALA A 51 8.94 -8.78 -13.37
C ALA A 51 10.00 -8.64 -12.26
N GLN A 52 11.22 -8.25 -12.61
CA GLN A 52 12.28 -7.97 -11.64
C GLN A 52 11.94 -6.77 -10.75
N ALA A 53 11.47 -5.67 -11.33
CA ALA A 53 11.06 -4.48 -10.58
C ALA A 53 9.94 -4.80 -9.58
N VAL A 54 8.91 -5.52 -10.02
CA VAL A 54 7.82 -5.99 -9.16
C VAL A 54 8.35 -6.83 -8.00
N ASN A 55 9.22 -7.80 -8.27
CA ASN A 55 9.79 -8.64 -7.23
C ASN A 55 10.66 -7.84 -6.24
N ASN A 56 11.47 -6.91 -6.74
CA ASN A 56 12.33 -6.07 -5.90
C ASN A 56 11.51 -5.15 -5.00
N ILE A 57 10.44 -4.54 -5.52
CA ILE A 57 9.54 -3.70 -4.72
C ILE A 57 8.83 -4.54 -3.64
N LYS A 58 8.37 -5.75 -3.98
CA LYS A 58 7.75 -6.66 -3.00
C LYS A 58 8.71 -7.00 -1.85
N HIS A 59 9.92 -7.45 -2.16
CA HIS A 59 10.91 -7.78 -1.13
C HIS A 59 11.36 -6.57 -0.33
N GLY A 60 11.51 -5.41 -0.98
CA GLY A 60 11.81 -4.15 -0.30
C GLY A 60 10.72 -3.78 0.70
N LEU A 61 9.44 -3.96 0.33
CA LEU A 61 8.31 -3.71 1.23
C LEU A 61 8.27 -4.69 2.40
N GLU A 62 8.61 -5.97 2.18
CA GLU A 62 8.75 -6.97 3.26
C GLU A 62 9.81 -6.53 4.28
N ALA A 63 11.00 -6.14 3.82
CA ALA A 63 12.06 -5.65 4.69
C ALA A 63 11.68 -4.37 5.47
N VAL A 64 10.91 -3.48 4.83
CA VAL A 64 10.34 -2.29 5.50
C VAL A 64 9.37 -2.69 6.60
N PHE A 65 8.49 -3.66 6.38
CA PHE A 65 7.55 -4.11 7.41
C PHE A 65 8.23 -4.85 8.56
N GLU A 66 9.32 -5.57 8.32
CA GLU A 66 10.15 -6.14 9.38
C GLU A 66 10.80 -5.04 10.24
N SER A 67 11.28 -3.96 9.60
CA SER A 67 11.93 -2.85 10.31
C SER A 67 10.93 -1.91 11.00
N TYR A 68 9.74 -1.75 10.42
CA TYR A 68 8.70 -0.82 10.84
C TYR A 68 7.34 -1.54 10.94
N PRO A 69 7.19 -2.49 11.89
CA PRO A 69 6.03 -3.37 11.96
C PRO A 69 4.70 -2.64 12.23
N PHE A 70 4.74 -1.46 12.82
CA PHE A 70 3.55 -0.63 13.06
C PHE A 70 2.84 -0.21 11.77
N LEU A 71 3.52 -0.20 10.61
CA LEU A 71 2.91 0.08 9.31
C LEU A 71 1.92 -1.00 8.86
N THR A 72 2.05 -2.21 9.39
CA THR A 72 1.12 -3.32 9.17
C THR A 72 -0.01 -3.37 10.21
N GLY A 73 0.01 -2.43 11.15
CA GLY A 73 -0.96 -2.35 12.24
C GLY A 73 -2.32 -1.86 11.80
N ARG A 74 -3.25 -1.88 12.76
CA ARG A 74 -4.61 -1.39 12.60
C ARG A 74 -4.89 -0.25 13.58
N LEU A 75 -5.34 0.87 13.03
CA LEU A 75 -5.87 1.97 13.82
C LEU A 75 -7.32 1.63 14.24
N GLY A 76 -7.66 1.88 15.50
CA GLY A 76 -9.01 1.69 16.01
C GLY A 76 -9.26 2.50 17.27
N PRO A 77 -10.44 2.37 17.89
CA PRO A 77 -10.69 2.98 19.20
C PRO A 77 -9.76 2.37 20.25
N SER A 78 -9.42 3.20 21.25
CA SER A 78 -8.75 2.79 22.48
C SER A 78 -9.61 1.78 23.24
N ASP A 79 -9.00 0.69 23.69
CA ASP A 79 -9.66 -0.26 24.60
C ASP A 79 -9.54 0.20 26.07
N ASP A 80 -8.75 1.26 26.33
CA ASP A 80 -8.53 1.79 27.67
C ASP A 80 -9.79 2.51 28.19
N PRO A 81 -10.42 2.02 29.27
CA PRO A 81 -11.62 2.61 29.82
C PRO A 81 -11.42 4.02 30.39
N ASP A 82 -10.18 4.40 30.72
CA ASP A 82 -9.86 5.72 31.30
C ASP A 82 -9.65 6.80 30.23
N THR A 83 -9.48 6.40 28.96
CA THR A 83 -9.27 7.31 27.83
C THR A 83 -10.27 7.07 26.68
N PRO A 84 -11.58 7.15 26.95
CA PRO A 84 -12.61 6.89 25.95
C PRO A 84 -12.51 7.90 24.80
N GLY A 85 -12.64 7.41 23.57
CA GLY A 85 -12.68 8.24 22.36
C GLY A 85 -11.33 8.54 21.72
N LEU A 86 -10.21 8.14 22.32
CA LEU A 86 -8.91 8.19 21.66
C LEU A 86 -8.76 7.04 20.67
N ALA A 87 -8.02 7.27 19.58
CA ALA A 87 -7.59 6.19 18.71
C ALA A 87 -6.29 5.56 19.23
N GLN A 88 -6.09 4.28 18.93
CA GLN A 88 -4.87 3.54 19.19
C GLN A 88 -4.46 2.74 17.96
N LEU A 89 -3.16 2.71 17.68
CA LEU A 89 -2.58 1.87 16.64
C LEU A 89 -2.08 0.58 17.30
N ARG A 90 -2.64 -0.55 16.87
CA ARG A 90 -2.29 -1.89 17.36
C ARG A 90 -1.57 -2.66 16.27
N TYR A 91 -0.48 -3.33 16.61
CA TYR A 91 0.32 -4.09 15.64
C TYR A 91 0.99 -5.30 16.30
N SER A 92 1.53 -6.20 15.47
CA SER A 92 2.29 -7.35 15.95
C SER A 92 3.80 -7.07 15.85
N SER A 93 4.57 -7.37 16.89
CA SER A 93 6.03 -7.18 16.93
C SER A 93 6.76 -8.11 15.96
N MET A 94 6.18 -9.29 15.74
CA MET A 94 6.55 -10.21 14.69
C MET A 94 5.37 -10.22 13.73
N PRO A 95 5.27 -9.22 12.83
CA PRO A 95 4.18 -9.22 11.88
C PRO A 95 4.15 -10.60 11.24
N SER A 96 3.00 -11.26 11.30
CA SER A 96 2.74 -12.36 10.39
C SER A 96 2.78 -11.70 9.03
N VAL A 97 3.98 -11.56 8.47
CA VAL A 97 4.18 -11.16 7.10
C VAL A 97 3.59 -12.35 6.35
N ARG A 98 2.26 -12.37 6.20
CA ARG A 98 1.66 -12.91 4.99
C ARG A 98 2.47 -12.20 3.94
N LYS A 99 3.44 -12.93 3.36
CA LYS A 99 4.49 -12.36 2.53
C LYS A 99 3.83 -11.30 1.65
N VAL A 100 4.44 -10.15 1.42
CA VAL A 100 3.86 -9.19 0.46
C VAL A 100 3.57 -9.92 -0.86
N SER A 101 4.36 -10.96 -1.16
CA SER A 101 4.10 -11.92 -2.23
C SER A 101 2.82 -12.79 -2.12
N SER A 102 2.26 -13.03 -0.94
CA SER A 102 1.03 -13.81 -0.69
C SER A 102 -0.16 -12.99 -0.14
N SER A 103 -0.04 -11.67 -0.04
CA SER A 103 -1.12 -10.76 0.38
C SER A 103 -1.52 -9.78 -0.72
N ASN A 104 -2.73 -9.22 -0.62
CA ASN A 104 -3.24 -8.22 -1.59
C ASN A 104 -2.70 -6.79 -1.34
N ILE A 105 -1.70 -6.62 -0.47
CA ILE A 105 -1.11 -5.33 -0.11
C ILE A 105 -0.37 -4.71 -1.31
N PHE A 106 0.24 -5.55 -2.14
CA PHE A 106 0.91 -5.12 -3.36
C PHE A 106 0.20 -5.65 -4.59
N GLN A 107 -0.27 -4.73 -5.43
CA GLN A 107 -0.86 -5.03 -6.73
C GLN A 107 -0.05 -4.32 -7.80
N HIS A 108 0.16 -4.99 -8.93
CA HIS A 108 0.73 -4.37 -10.12
C HIS A 108 -0.19 -4.65 -11.30
N LYS A 109 -0.23 -3.71 -12.23
CA LYS A 109 -0.92 -3.85 -13.50
C LYS A 109 0.00 -3.31 -14.58
N VAL A 110 0.28 -4.14 -15.57
CA VAL A 110 0.91 -3.68 -16.80
C VAL A 110 -0.23 -3.23 -17.72
N HIS A 111 -0.18 -1.97 -18.14
CA HIS A 111 -1.10 -1.49 -19.16
C HIS A 111 -0.44 -1.76 -20.51
N GLU A 112 -1.08 -2.60 -21.33
CA GLU A 112 -0.71 -2.71 -22.74
C GLU A 112 -1.03 -1.39 -23.44
N ASP A 113 -0.19 -1.03 -24.42
CA ASP A 113 -0.30 0.17 -25.26
C ASP A 113 -1.62 0.16 -26.07
N GLY A 114 -2.71 0.47 -25.39
CA GLY A 114 -4.06 0.54 -25.97
C GLY A 114 -4.98 1.52 -25.24
N TRP A 115 -4.50 2.15 -24.17
CA TRP A 115 -5.21 3.21 -23.47
C TRP A 115 -4.56 4.56 -23.76
N GLY A 116 -4.95 5.14 -24.90
CA GLY A 116 -4.55 6.48 -25.31
C GLY A 116 -3.57 6.51 -26.49
N TYR A 117 -3.11 7.71 -26.82
CA TYR A 117 -2.08 7.92 -27.83
C TYR A 117 -0.73 7.48 -27.27
N ASN A 118 0.03 6.67 -28.01
CA ASN A 118 1.45 6.48 -27.70
C ASN A 118 2.19 7.81 -27.87
N TYR A 119 3.43 7.90 -27.40
CA TYR A 119 4.21 9.15 -27.46
C TYR A 119 4.33 9.72 -28.88
N GLU A 120 4.54 8.87 -29.88
CA GLU A 120 4.60 9.29 -31.28
C GLU A 120 3.27 9.90 -31.75
N ASP A 121 2.15 9.31 -31.33
CA ASP A 121 0.83 9.81 -31.64
C ASP A 121 0.54 11.11 -30.88
N MET A 122 0.97 11.26 -29.63
CA MET A 122 0.89 12.53 -28.91
C MET A 122 1.67 13.64 -29.63
N CYS A 123 2.87 13.32 -30.14
CA CYS A 123 3.67 14.25 -30.93
C CYS A 123 2.96 14.66 -32.24
N LYS A 124 2.38 13.69 -32.97
CA LYS A 124 1.59 13.97 -34.20
C LYS A 124 0.38 14.85 -33.93
N HIS A 125 -0.25 14.71 -32.76
CA HIS A 125 -1.42 15.49 -32.37
C HIS A 125 -1.08 16.84 -31.71
N GLY A 126 0.20 17.20 -31.61
CA GLY A 126 0.63 18.49 -31.09
C GLY A 126 0.39 18.67 -29.58
N TYR A 127 0.34 17.57 -28.82
CA TYR A 127 0.27 17.68 -27.36
C TYR A 127 1.57 18.28 -26.82
N PRO A 128 1.51 19.13 -25.78
CA PRO A 128 2.70 19.67 -25.14
C PRO A 128 3.55 18.53 -24.60
N VAL A 129 4.77 18.41 -25.10
CA VAL A 129 5.78 17.47 -24.60
C VAL A 129 6.61 18.15 -23.51
N SER A 130 6.94 17.42 -22.45
CA SER A 130 7.91 17.87 -21.47
C SER A 130 9.28 17.96 -22.13
N HIS A 131 9.88 19.15 -22.13
CA HIS A 131 11.25 19.40 -22.57
C HIS A 131 12.27 19.01 -21.49
#